data_AF-A0A4V1SB74-F1
#
_entry.id   AF-A0A4V1SB74-F1
#
_cell.length_a   1.000
_cell.length_b   1.000
_cell.length_c   1.000
_cell.angle_alpha   90.00
_cell.angle_beta   90.00
_cell.angle_gamma   90.00
#
_symmetry.space_group_name_H-M   'P 1'
#
loop_
_entity.id
_entity.type
_entity.pdbx_description
1 polymer ?
#
loop_
_entity_poly.entity_id
_entity_poly.type
_entity_poly.pdbx_seq_one_letter_code
_entity_poly.pdbx_strand_id
1 'polypeptide(L)'
;MNHSSGTNPSPPVASSGGASVPPNWRTALADLAASRLALINLEIQQAVTSGLKRGVILAAAAILLVIAWLVLLAGGIGAISVSSGWAWYWVALSAGGVHLLIAIGLLLVAKKPAPPSFKITRAEFKKDREWLANFQSPNKSND
;
A
#
# COMPACT_ATOMS: atom_id res chain seq x y z
N MET A 1 59.92 -17.87 43.15
CA MET A 1 58.59 -17.61 43.75
C MET A 1 58.40 -16.10 43.78
N ASN A 2 57.31 -15.46 43.37
CA ASN A 2 56.20 -15.79 42.48
C ASN A 2 55.60 -14.45 42.02
N HIS A 3 54.96 -14.45 40.86
CA HIS A 3 54.23 -13.36 40.19
C HIS A 3 53.23 -12.59 41.07
N SER A 4 52.88 -11.35 40.65
CA SER A 4 51.48 -10.91 40.50
C SER A 4 51.38 -9.61 39.68
N SER A 5 51.04 -9.77 38.41
CA SER A 5 50.67 -8.71 37.48
C SER A 5 49.23 -8.26 37.74
N GLY A 6 49.01 -6.99 38.07
CA GLY A 6 47.68 -6.40 38.12
C GLY A 6 47.17 -6.11 36.70
N THR A 7 46.30 -6.98 36.19
CA THR A 7 45.61 -6.80 34.90
C THR A 7 44.49 -5.77 35.04
N ASN A 8 44.68 -4.60 34.44
CA ASN A 8 43.59 -3.65 34.20
C ASN A 8 42.68 -4.25 33.11
N PRO A 9 41.35 -4.33 33.28
CA PRO A 9 40.46 -4.81 32.23
C PRO A 9 40.40 -3.78 31.09
N SER A 10 40.84 -4.19 29.90
CA SER A 10 40.66 -3.42 28.67
C SER A 10 39.16 -3.15 28.44
N PRO A 11 38.77 -1.95 28.00
CA PRO A 11 37.40 -1.69 27.60
C PRO A 11 37.00 -2.61 26.43
N PRO A 12 35.71 -3.00 26.33
CA PRO A 12 35.24 -3.82 25.22
C PRO A 12 35.53 -3.06 23.92
N VAL A 13 36.34 -3.68 23.07
CA VAL A 13 36.56 -3.26 21.69
C VAL A 13 35.19 -3.17 21.05
N ALA A 14 34.71 -1.94 20.87
CA ALA A 14 33.59 -1.67 20.00
C ALA A 14 33.94 -2.30 18.65
N SER A 15 33.25 -3.38 18.31
CA SER A 15 33.26 -3.97 16.98
C SER A 15 32.59 -2.98 16.05
N SER A 16 33.33 -1.92 15.71
CA SER A 16 33.09 -1.10 14.53
C SER A 16 33.20 -2.04 13.33
N GLY A 17 32.05 -2.51 12.87
CA GLY A 17 31.93 -3.26 11.62
C GLY A 17 32.63 -2.47 10.54
N GLY A 18 33.79 -2.96 10.12
CA GLY A 18 34.63 -2.32 9.12
C GLY A 18 33.88 -2.30 7.80
N ALA A 19 33.34 -1.14 7.43
CA ALA A 19 33.02 -0.86 6.04
C ALA A 19 34.36 -0.80 5.30
N SER A 20 34.73 -1.89 4.64
CA SER A 20 35.88 -1.91 3.74
C SER A 20 35.62 -0.92 2.61
N VAL A 21 36.61 -0.09 2.29
CA VAL A 21 36.50 0.85 1.17
C VAL A 21 36.25 0.02 -0.09
N PRO A 22 35.11 0.21 -0.80
CA PRO A 22 34.76 -0.62 -1.93
C PRO A 22 35.81 -0.46 -3.03
N PRO A 23 36.35 -1.55 -3.58
CA PRO A 23 37.44 -1.50 -4.56
C PRO A 23 37.00 -0.87 -5.89
N ASN A 24 35.69 -0.77 -6.15
CA ASN A 24 35.14 -0.11 -7.34
C ASN A 24 33.71 0.41 -7.11
N TRP A 25 33.24 1.32 -7.96
CA TRP A 25 31.89 1.91 -7.85
C TRP A 25 30.75 0.89 -7.95
N ARG A 26 30.96 -0.24 -8.65
CA ARG A 26 29.97 -1.31 -8.77
C ARG A 26 29.72 -2.00 -7.43
N THR A 27 30.80 -2.28 -6.70
CA THR A 27 30.73 -2.84 -5.34
C THR A 27 30.14 -1.84 -4.35
N ALA A 28 30.44 -0.54 -4.50
CA ALA A 28 29.79 0.51 -3.70
C ALA A 28 28.27 0.57 -3.92
N LEU A 29 27.81 0.43 -5.18
CA LEU A 29 26.38 0.37 -5.49
C LEU A 29 25.73 -0.92 -5.00
N ALA A 30 26.42 -2.06 -5.10
CA ALA A 30 25.93 -3.33 -4.59
C ALA A 30 25.77 -3.27 -3.07
N ASP A 31 26.71 -2.64 -2.36
CA ASP A 31 26.68 -2.48 -0.90
C ASP A 31 25.59 -1.46 -0.47
N LEU A 32 25.40 -0.39 -1.24
CA LEU A 32 24.29 0.54 -1.05
C LEU A 32 22.94 -0.15 -1.30
N ALA A 33 22.81 -0.95 -2.34
CA ALA A 33 21.58 -1.71 -2.61
C ALA A 33 21.32 -2.73 -1.49
N ALA A 34 22.35 -3.49 -1.08
CA ALA A 34 22.25 -4.48 -0.02
C ALA A 34 21.82 -3.84 1.32
N SER A 35 22.38 -2.69 1.69
CA SER A 35 21.98 -1.96 2.92
C SER A 35 20.54 -1.44 2.85
N ARG A 36 20.08 -0.96 1.69
CA ARG A 36 18.69 -0.54 1.49
C ARG A 36 17.72 -1.71 1.55
N LEU A 37 18.06 -2.83 0.92
CA LEU A 37 17.28 -4.08 0.99
C LEU A 37 17.20 -4.62 2.42
N ALA A 38 18.31 -4.58 3.18
CA ALA A 38 18.33 -4.99 4.58
C ALA A 38 17.41 -4.14 5.45
N LEU A 39 17.40 -2.82 5.26
CA LEU A 39 16.47 -1.91 5.93
C LEU A 39 15.01 -2.19 5.56
N ILE A 40 14.71 -2.36 4.27
CA ILE A 40 13.36 -2.68 3.80
C ILE A 40 12.86 -3.99 4.43
N ASN A 41 13.71 -5.01 4.52
CA ASN A 41 13.34 -6.29 5.10
C ASN A 41 12.99 -6.16 6.61
N LEU A 42 13.75 -5.34 7.34
CA LEU A 42 13.46 -5.04 8.75
C LEU A 42 12.16 -4.25 8.91
N GLU A 43 11.95 -3.22 8.10
CA GLU A 43 10.71 -2.43 8.10
C GLU A 43 9.50 -3.29 7.76
N ILE A 44 9.61 -4.20 6.79
CA ILE A 44 8.55 -5.14 6.44
C ILE A 44 8.22 -6.04 7.62
N GLN A 45 9.20 -6.62 8.32
CA GLN A 45 8.90 -7.49 9.47
C GLN A 45 8.22 -6.75 10.62
N GLN A 46 8.62 -5.51 10.89
CA GLN A 46 8.00 -4.66 11.90
C GLN A 46 6.59 -4.20 11.48
N ALA A 47 6.42 -3.85 10.21
CA ALA A 47 5.14 -3.47 9.63
C ALA A 47 4.16 -4.64 9.56
N VAL A 48 4.65 -5.87 9.31
CA VAL A 48 3.82 -7.08 9.28
C VAL A 48 3.28 -7.38 10.66
N THR A 49 4.09 -7.38 11.71
CA THR A 49 3.60 -7.73 13.07
C THR A 49 2.64 -6.68 13.64
N SER A 50 2.93 -5.40 13.43
CA SER A 50 2.07 -4.29 13.86
C SER A 50 0.82 -4.15 12.98
N GLY A 51 0.97 -4.37 11.68
CA GLY A 51 -0.09 -4.29 10.69
C GLY A 51 -1.03 -5.49 10.70
N LEU A 52 -0.56 -6.68 11.06
CA LEU A 52 -1.36 -7.90 11.02
C LEU A 52 -2.46 -7.89 12.08
N LYS A 53 -2.13 -7.57 13.34
CA LYS A 53 -3.16 -7.48 14.41
C LYS A 53 -4.22 -6.44 14.06
N ARG A 54 -3.79 -5.26 13.62
CA ARG A 54 -4.71 -4.19 13.20
C ARG A 54 -5.53 -4.59 11.99
N GLY A 55 -4.92 -5.25 11.01
CA GLY A 55 -5.58 -5.77 9.81
C GLY A 55 -6.64 -6.82 10.14
N VAL A 56 -6.33 -7.77 11.02
CA VAL A 56 -7.29 -8.79 11.49
C VAL A 56 -8.46 -8.16 12.22
N ILE A 57 -8.21 -7.21 13.13
CA ILE A 57 -9.28 -6.49 13.84
C ILE A 57 -10.15 -5.71 12.86
N LEU A 58 -9.55 -4.99 11.90
CA LEU A 58 -10.30 -4.24 10.88
C LEU A 58 -11.12 -5.18 9.98
N ALA A 59 -10.55 -6.31 9.56
CA ALA A 59 -11.26 -7.30 8.77
C ALA A 59 -12.44 -7.90 9.56
N ALA A 60 -12.23 -8.31 10.81
CA ALA A 60 -13.28 -8.82 11.67
C ALA A 60 -14.38 -7.77 11.91
N ALA A 61 -14.00 -6.52 12.19
CA ALA A 61 -14.94 -5.41 12.34
C ALA A 61 -15.75 -5.17 11.06
N ALA A 62 -15.10 -5.19 9.89
CA ALA A 62 -15.78 -5.05 8.60
C ALA A 62 -16.77 -6.18 8.35
N ILE A 63 -16.39 -7.43 8.63
CA ILE A 63 -17.28 -8.60 8.51
C ILE A 63 -18.49 -8.45 9.43
N LEU A 64 -18.28 -8.13 10.71
CA LEU A 64 -19.36 -7.93 11.67
C LEU A 64 -20.29 -6.79 11.26
N LEU A 65 -19.75 -5.71 10.71
CA LEU A 65 -20.54 -4.57 10.24
C LEU A 65 -21.40 -4.96 9.04
N VAL A 66 -20.86 -5.76 8.10
CA VAL A 66 -21.64 -6.30 6.98
C VAL A 66 -22.75 -7.22 7.49
N ILE A 67 -22.47 -8.12 8.44
CA ILE A 67 -23.47 -9.01 9.02
C ILE A 67 -24.55 -8.18 9.74
N ALA A 68 -24.17 -7.23 10.58
CA ALA A 68 -25.09 -6.36 11.29
C ALA A 68 -25.98 -5.57 10.32
N TRP A 69 -25.40 -5.02 9.25
CA TRP A 69 -26.13 -4.34 8.19
C TRP A 69 -27.17 -5.24 7.51
N LEU A 70 -26.78 -6.46 7.13
CA LEU A 70 -27.69 -7.42 6.50
C LEU A 70 -28.85 -7.82 7.43
N VAL A 71 -28.56 -8.04 8.72
CA VAL A 71 -29.59 -8.38 9.72
C VAL A 71 -30.53 -7.20 9.95
N LEU A 72 -30.01 -5.98 10.07
CA LEU A 72 -30.83 -4.77 10.18
C LEU A 72 -31.71 -4.55 8.94
N LEU A 73 -31.18 -4.81 7.76
CA LEU A 73 -31.91 -4.68 6.50
C LEU A 73 -33.04 -5.71 6.43
N ALA A 74 -32.75 -6.99 6.70
CA ALA A 74 -33.76 -8.05 6.74
C ALA A 74 -34.84 -7.80 7.80
N GLY A 75 -34.43 -7.40 9.00
CA GLY A 75 -35.34 -7.04 10.10
C GLY A 75 -36.18 -5.81 9.79
N GLY A 76 -35.60 -4.78 9.19
CA GLY A 76 -36.29 -3.57 8.76
C GLY A 76 -37.34 -3.85 7.68
N ILE A 77 -37.00 -4.64 6.66
CA ILE A 77 -37.98 -5.10 5.65
C ILE A 77 -39.11 -5.88 6.33
N GLY A 78 -38.78 -6.78 7.26
CA GLY A 78 -39.76 -7.54 8.04
C GLY A 78 -40.70 -6.65 8.84
N ALA A 79 -40.16 -5.70 9.60
CA ALA A 79 -40.94 -4.76 10.41
C ALA A 79 -41.87 -3.91 9.55
N ILE A 80 -41.37 -3.38 8.43
CA ILE A 80 -42.18 -2.61 7.48
C ILE A 80 -43.29 -3.47 6.91
N SER A 81 -42.98 -4.68 6.44
CA SER A 81 -43.95 -5.64 5.89
C SER A 81 -45.10 -5.93 6.86
N VAL A 82 -44.80 -6.16 8.13
CA VAL A 82 -45.83 -6.40 9.17
C VAL A 82 -46.65 -5.14 9.41
N SER A 83 -46.02 -3.97 9.51
CA SER A 83 -46.72 -2.71 9.80
C SER A 83 -47.59 -2.19 8.66
N SER A 84 -47.20 -2.44 7.40
CA SER A 84 -47.92 -1.98 6.22
C SER A 84 -48.91 -3.02 5.68
N GLY A 85 -48.87 -4.26 6.18
CA GLY A 85 -49.64 -5.39 5.66
C GLY A 85 -49.20 -5.84 4.26
N TRP A 86 -48.08 -5.31 3.74
CA TRP A 86 -47.56 -5.70 2.43
C TRP A 86 -46.75 -6.98 2.55
N ALA A 87 -46.81 -7.81 1.50
CA ALA A 87 -45.98 -9.00 1.46
C ALA A 87 -44.49 -8.64 1.47
N TRP A 88 -43.71 -9.41 2.24
CA TRP A 88 -42.30 -9.16 2.50
C TRP A 88 -41.46 -8.93 1.23
N TYR A 89 -41.75 -9.69 0.17
CA TYR A 89 -41.04 -9.59 -1.10
C TYR A 89 -41.24 -8.23 -1.81
N TRP A 90 -42.41 -7.58 -1.68
CA TRP A 90 -42.64 -6.25 -2.29
C TRP A 90 -41.79 -5.17 -1.62
N VAL A 91 -41.68 -5.24 -0.28
CA VAL A 91 -40.83 -4.33 0.48
C VAL A 91 -39.35 -4.58 0.15
N ALA A 92 -38.95 -5.84 0.05
CA ALA A 92 -37.60 -6.22 -0.36
C ALA A 92 -37.24 -5.76 -1.78
N LEU A 93 -38.16 -5.92 -2.74
CA LEU A 93 -37.97 -5.46 -4.12
C LEU A 93 -37.84 -3.94 -4.19
N SER A 94 -38.64 -3.22 -3.40
CA SER A 94 -38.56 -1.74 -3.33
C SER A 94 -37.21 -1.30 -2.76
N ALA A 95 -36.76 -1.91 -1.66
CA ALA A 95 -35.46 -1.64 -1.09
C ALA A 95 -34.32 -1.95 -2.08
N GLY A 96 -34.37 -3.12 -2.75
CA GLY A 96 -33.40 -3.49 -3.77
C GLY A 96 -33.39 -2.52 -4.96
N GLY A 97 -34.57 -2.08 -5.41
CA GLY A 97 -34.71 -1.08 -6.47
C GLY A 97 -34.05 0.26 -6.10
N VAL A 98 -34.25 0.74 -4.88
CA VAL A 98 -33.57 1.95 -4.38
C VAL A 98 -32.06 1.79 -4.39
N HIS A 99 -31.52 0.66 -3.91
CA HIS A 99 -30.08 0.39 -3.94
C HIS A 99 -29.53 0.37 -5.37
N LEU A 100 -30.26 -0.23 -6.31
CA LEU A 100 -29.88 -0.27 -7.72
C LEU A 100 -29.83 1.12 -8.34
N LEU A 101 -30.83 1.97 -8.07
CA LEU A 101 -30.86 3.35 -8.56
C LEU A 101 -29.67 4.16 -8.01
N ILE A 102 -29.35 4.01 -6.72
CA ILE A 102 -28.17 4.64 -6.11
C ILE A 102 -26.89 4.15 -6.78
N ALA A 103 -26.75 2.83 -6.99
CA ALA A 103 -25.58 2.24 -7.65
C ALA A 103 -25.39 2.77 -9.08
N ILE A 104 -26.47 2.87 -9.86
CA ILE A 104 -26.45 3.46 -11.20
C ILE A 104 -26.02 4.94 -11.12
N GLY A 105 -26.58 5.71 -10.18
CA GLY A 105 -26.21 7.11 -9.97
C GLY A 105 -24.71 7.27 -9.66
N LEU A 106 -24.17 6.46 -8.75
CA LEU A 106 -22.75 6.44 -8.42
C LEU A 106 -21.89 6.06 -9.62
N LEU A 107 -22.31 5.08 -10.43
CA LEU A 107 -21.60 4.67 -11.64
C LEU A 107 -21.54 5.80 -12.66
N LEU A 108 -22.64 6.55 -12.85
CA LEU A 108 -22.69 7.71 -13.73
C LEU A 108 -21.75 8.82 -13.25
N VAL A 109 -21.62 9.02 -11.93
CA VAL A 109 -20.65 9.96 -11.34
C VAL A 109 -19.21 9.46 -11.53
N ALA A 110 -18.95 8.18 -11.30
CA ALA A 110 -17.63 7.58 -11.44
C ALA A 110 -17.12 7.53 -12.90
N LYS A 111 -18.02 7.50 -13.88
CA LYS A 111 -17.68 7.61 -15.31
C LYS A 111 -17.12 8.99 -15.70
N LYS A 112 -17.24 10.00 -14.84
CA LYS A 112 -16.63 11.30 -15.10
C LYS A 112 -15.10 11.15 -14.97
N PRO A 113 -14.32 11.52 -16.00
CA PRO A 113 -12.87 11.41 -15.92
C PRO A 113 -12.37 12.23 -14.72
N ALA A 114 -11.73 11.55 -13.77
CA ALA A 114 -11.08 12.23 -12.67
C ALA A 114 -10.05 13.23 -13.25
N PRO A 115 -9.94 14.44 -12.67
CA PRO A 115 -8.92 15.38 -13.11
C PRO A 115 -7.55 14.70 -13.03
N PRO A 116 -6.68 14.87 -14.04
CA PRO A 116 -5.41 14.16 -14.08
C PRO A 116 -4.59 14.51 -12.86
N SER A 117 -4.40 13.51 -11.99
CA SER A 117 -3.46 13.57 -10.88
C SER A 117 -2.06 13.77 -11.47
N PHE A 118 -1.36 14.78 -10.95
CA PHE A 118 0.02 15.15 -11.30
C PHE A 118 0.22 15.65 -12.75
N LYS A 119 -0.47 16.74 -13.11
CA LYS A 119 -0.30 17.42 -14.41
C LYS A 119 1.17 17.75 -14.72
N ILE A 120 1.90 18.27 -13.73
CA ILE A 120 3.30 18.68 -13.86
C ILE A 120 4.20 17.46 -14.11
N THR A 121 4.12 16.44 -13.27
CA THR A 121 4.94 15.23 -13.41
C THR A 121 4.69 14.52 -14.74
N ARG A 122 3.43 14.45 -15.21
CA ARG A 122 3.14 13.89 -16.55
C ARG A 122 3.70 14.75 -17.69
N ALA A 123 3.74 16.07 -17.52
CA ALA A 123 4.33 16.96 -18.51
C ALA A 123 5.85 16.75 -18.60
N GLU A 124 6.53 16.58 -17.45
CA GLU A 124 7.96 16.24 -17.44
C GLU A 124 8.24 14.86 -18.06
N PHE A 125 7.47 13.83 -17.71
CA PHE A 125 7.60 12.51 -18.35
C PHE A 125 7.38 12.54 -19.87
N LYS A 126 6.52 13.44 -20.36
CA LYS A 126 6.31 13.62 -21.79
C LYS A 126 7.57 14.21 -22.45
N LYS A 127 8.20 15.21 -21.84
CA LYS A 127 9.46 15.79 -22.32
C LYS A 127 10.58 14.75 -22.35
N ASP A 128 10.71 13.94 -21.29
CA ASP A 128 11.72 12.88 -21.24
C ASP A 128 11.55 11.85 -22.37
N ARG A 129 10.29 11.50 -22.67
CA ARG A 129 9.98 10.56 -23.76
C ARG A 129 10.24 11.15 -25.14
N GLU A 130 9.98 12.44 -25.32
CA GLU A 130 10.31 13.17 -26.56
C GLU A 130 11.84 13.27 -26.73
N TRP A 131 12.57 13.53 -25.65
CA TRP A 131 14.03 13.54 -25.64
C TRP A 131 14.61 12.16 -26.01
N LEU A 132 14.08 11.08 -25.42
CA LEU A 132 14.49 9.70 -25.75
C LEU A 132 14.18 9.31 -27.21
N ALA A 133 13.02 9.73 -27.74
CA ALA A 133 12.65 9.44 -29.13
C ALA A 133 13.58 10.14 -30.14
N ASN A 134 13.99 11.38 -29.83
CA ASN A 134 14.98 12.12 -30.62
C ASN A 134 16.38 11.50 -30.53
N PHE A 135 16.75 10.91 -29.37
CA PHE A 135 18.03 10.22 -29.20
C PHE A 135 18.14 8.90 -29.99
N GLN A 136 17.01 8.21 -30.23
CA GLN A 136 16.97 6.96 -30.98
C GLN A 136 16.95 7.13 -32.50
N SER A 137 16.85 8.36 -32.99
CA SER A 137 17.01 8.69 -34.41
C SER A 137 18.41 9.25 -34.64
N PRO A 138 19.47 8.41 -34.72
CA PRO A 138 20.78 8.91 -35.12
C PRO A 138 20.60 9.50 -36.52
N ASN A 139 20.88 10.79 -36.63
CA ASN A 139 21.02 11.47 -37.89
C ASN A 139 22.00 10.63 -38.74
N LYS A 140 21.48 9.94 -39.75
CA LYS A 140 22.30 9.26 -40.75
C LYS A 140 22.93 10.37 -41.59
N SER A 141 24.01 10.96 -41.08
CA SER A 141 24.85 11.88 -41.83
C SER A 141 25.42 11.08 -43.01
N ASN A 142 24.84 11.28 -44.18
CA ASN A 142 25.38 10.81 -45.44
C ASN A 142 26.58 11.72 -45.77
N ASP A 143 27.75 11.37 -45.25
CA ASP A 143 29.04 11.86 -45.72
C ASP A 143 29.78 10.71 -46.45
#